data_AF-A0AAD0RPA9-F1
#
_entry.id   AF-A0AAD0RPA9-F1
#
_cell.length_a   1.000
_cell.length_b   1.000
_cell.length_c   1.000
_cell.angle_alpha   90.00
_cell.angle_beta   90.00
_cell.angle_gamma   90.00
#
_symmetry.space_group_name_H-M   'P 1'
#
loop_
_entity.id
_entity.type
_entity.pdbx_description
1 polymer ?
#
loop_
_entity_poly.entity_id
_entity_poly.type
_entity_poly.pdbx_seq_one_letter_code
_entity_poly.pdbx_strand_id
1 'polypeptide(L)'
;MAFNFKRAQETPPQFCIFGKLPRRGDFVRVNATHPAATQLDQLLAQSLGGLEAGPEAVERYRAMPGTSFVLRSRDQMWLSLGVMQPSRDESGRNYPLVAASLMPCDAALPPLSVLMLANELFFSGLKEQLSSAIDNAVEMLACRQFLEEQSLFGISSVADLELAQQLLERHLSVTPASHLGRLLSGRGLPDLETVLLAFTFHHQLLRKFQGSLTAQTYLLPLPDSDGEDMLAAATWLSLYQAATAGQAGQAEQCLLIQRPEGRFLALLPGDLNEQIVAQCWGGQLDARFIVDVAEPQAPWRSHQAYAEAAYILGRRLNDPSISVAQLREVASSLSRSVA
;
A
#
# COMPACT_ATOMS: atom_id res chain seq x y z
N MET A 1 36.16 -12.35 -38.52
CA MET A 1 35.08 -11.41 -38.11
C MET A 1 34.20 -12.13 -37.10
N ALA A 2 34.25 -11.73 -35.83
CA ALA A 2 33.39 -12.30 -34.79
C ALA A 2 32.02 -11.61 -34.89
N PHE A 3 30.99 -12.35 -35.29
CA PHE A 3 29.60 -11.88 -35.24
C PHE A 3 29.17 -11.86 -33.77
N ASN A 4 29.20 -10.66 -33.18
CA ASN A 4 28.62 -10.41 -31.87
C ASN A 4 27.09 -10.41 -32.03
N PHE A 5 26.45 -11.54 -31.77
CA PHE A 5 25.02 -11.58 -31.52
C PHE A 5 24.77 -10.80 -30.23
N LYS A 6 24.40 -9.51 -30.34
CA LYS A 6 23.69 -8.84 -29.27
C LYS A 6 22.44 -9.69 -29.03
N ARG A 7 22.42 -10.47 -27.94
CA ARG A 7 21.16 -10.99 -27.40
C ARG A 7 20.21 -9.81 -27.36
N ALA A 8 19.05 -9.94 -28.01
CA ALA A 8 17.97 -9.01 -27.76
C ALA A 8 17.85 -8.90 -26.24
N GLN A 9 17.90 -7.69 -25.70
CA GLN A 9 17.57 -7.48 -24.30
C GLN A 9 16.14 -8.01 -24.16
N GLU A 10 16.00 -9.21 -23.59
CA GLU A 10 14.71 -9.75 -23.23
C GLU A 10 14.13 -8.76 -22.23
N THR A 11 13.07 -8.06 -22.63
CA THR A 11 12.32 -7.22 -21.70
C THR A 11 11.92 -8.13 -20.55
N PRO A 12 12.34 -7.82 -19.31
CA PRO A 12 11.99 -8.66 -18.18
C PRO A 12 10.46 -8.80 -18.11
N PRO A 13 9.96 -9.97 -17.69
CA PRO A 13 8.53 -10.21 -17.63
C PRO A 13 7.84 -9.17 -16.75
N GLN A 14 6.74 -8.59 -17.26
CA GLN A 14 5.99 -7.50 -16.63
C GLN A 14 4.98 -7.96 -15.58
N PHE A 15 5.03 -9.24 -15.19
CA PHE A 15 4.22 -9.81 -14.14
C PHE A 15 4.88 -11.04 -13.53
N CYS A 16 4.48 -11.40 -12.32
CA CYS A 16 4.88 -12.63 -11.65
C CYS A 16 3.68 -13.29 -10.94
N ILE A 17 3.77 -14.62 -10.79
CA ILE A 17 2.87 -15.41 -9.95
C ILE A 17 3.74 -16.39 -9.17
N PHE A 18 3.59 -16.44 -7.85
CA PHE A 18 4.31 -17.43 -7.05
C PHE A 18 3.57 -17.76 -5.76
N GLY A 19 3.87 -18.92 -5.18
CA GLY A 19 3.31 -19.33 -3.90
C GLY A 19 2.81 -20.76 -3.90
N LYS A 20 1.80 -21.03 -3.06
CA LYS A 20 1.22 -22.37 -2.91
C LYS A 20 -0.24 -22.40 -3.30
N LEU A 21 -0.67 -23.58 -3.75
CA LEU A 21 -2.05 -23.89 -4.08
C LEU A 21 -2.49 -25.17 -3.36
N PRO A 22 -3.76 -25.25 -2.93
CA PRO A 22 -4.32 -26.50 -2.44
C PRO A 22 -4.15 -27.62 -3.48
N ARG A 23 -3.98 -28.86 -3.02
CA ARG A 23 -3.82 -30.07 -3.87
C ARG A 23 -2.62 -30.05 -4.81
N ARG A 24 -1.66 -29.15 -4.61
CA ARG A 24 -0.35 -29.17 -5.26
C ARG A 24 0.73 -29.25 -4.18
N GLY A 25 1.58 -30.28 -4.25
CA GLY A 25 2.73 -30.40 -3.34
C GLY A 25 3.85 -29.40 -3.63
N ASP A 26 3.97 -29.00 -4.91
CA ASP A 26 5.04 -28.13 -5.40
C ASP A 26 4.66 -26.65 -5.39
N PHE A 27 5.68 -25.81 -5.26
CA PHE A 27 5.57 -24.36 -5.30
C PHE A 27 5.32 -23.86 -6.74
N VAL A 28 4.33 -22.99 -6.91
CA VAL A 28 4.03 -22.36 -8.21
C VAL A 28 5.03 -21.25 -8.48
N ARG A 29 5.58 -21.20 -9.69
CA ARG A 29 6.49 -20.12 -10.14
C ARG A 29 6.20 -19.76 -11.59
N VAL A 30 5.79 -18.53 -11.81
CA VAL A 30 5.68 -17.88 -13.12
C VAL A 30 6.44 -16.56 -12.99
N ASN A 31 7.51 -16.40 -13.76
CA ASN A 31 8.37 -15.21 -13.73
C ASN A 31 8.89 -14.83 -12.32
N ALA A 32 8.95 -15.80 -11.40
CA ALA A 32 9.30 -15.58 -9.99
C ALA A 32 10.79 -15.27 -9.76
N THR A 33 11.63 -15.42 -10.80
CA THR A 33 13.07 -15.04 -10.77
C THR A 33 13.29 -13.54 -10.96
N HIS A 34 12.24 -12.76 -11.23
CA HIS A 34 12.34 -11.31 -11.31
C HIS A 34 12.84 -10.73 -9.96
N PRO A 35 13.75 -9.73 -9.95
CA PRO A 35 14.31 -9.18 -8.71
C PRO A 35 13.26 -8.73 -7.69
N ALA A 36 12.25 -7.97 -8.12
CA ALA A 36 11.13 -7.55 -7.28
C ALA A 36 10.33 -8.74 -6.71
N ALA A 37 10.10 -9.79 -7.51
CA ALA A 37 9.39 -10.99 -7.06
C ALA A 37 10.21 -11.79 -6.03
N THR A 38 11.51 -11.93 -6.26
CA THR A 38 12.43 -12.62 -5.34
C THR A 38 12.52 -11.88 -3.99
N GLN A 39 12.59 -10.55 -4.03
CA GLN A 39 12.60 -9.74 -2.81
C GLN A 39 11.28 -9.89 -2.04
N LEU A 40 10.14 -9.83 -2.74
CA LEU A 40 8.84 -10.01 -2.10
C LEU A 40 8.74 -11.41 -1.48
N ASP A 41 9.13 -12.47 -2.21
CA ASP A 41 9.14 -13.85 -1.73
C ASP A 41 9.96 -14.01 -0.43
N GLN A 42 11.17 -13.44 -0.37
CA GLN A 42 12.00 -13.45 0.84
C GLN A 42 11.31 -12.75 2.02
N LEU A 43 10.68 -11.61 1.77
CA LEU A 43 9.97 -10.85 2.78
C LEU A 43 8.74 -11.60 3.31
N LEU A 44 7.98 -12.25 2.43
CA LEU A 44 6.83 -13.06 2.81
C LEU A 44 7.28 -14.25 3.65
N ALA A 45 8.33 -14.96 3.25
CA ALA A 45 8.90 -16.06 4.03
C ALA A 45 9.34 -15.62 5.43
N GLN A 46 10.00 -14.47 5.56
CA GLN A 46 10.40 -13.90 6.86
C GLN A 46 9.19 -13.52 7.71
N SER A 47 8.16 -12.92 7.11
CA SER A 47 6.95 -12.50 7.83
C SER A 47 6.17 -13.67 8.40
N LEU A 48 6.12 -14.80 7.68
CA LEU A 48 5.49 -16.03 8.15
C LEU A 48 6.32 -16.70 9.25
N GLY A 49 7.65 -16.65 9.15
CA GLY A 49 8.54 -17.18 10.18
C GLY A 49 8.45 -16.45 11.52
N GLY A 50 8.01 -15.18 11.49
CA GLY A 50 7.76 -14.38 12.70
C GLY A 50 6.40 -14.59 13.36
N LEU A 51 5.47 -15.34 12.73
CA LEU A 51 4.18 -15.63 13.33
C LEU A 51 4.32 -16.66 14.47
N GLU A 52 3.50 -16.50 15.51
CA GLU A 52 3.42 -17.48 16.60
C GLU A 52 3.15 -18.90 16.04
N ALA A 53 3.84 -19.89 16.59
CA ALA A 53 3.60 -21.28 16.20
C ALA A 53 2.39 -21.84 16.95
N GLY A 54 1.44 -22.43 16.22
CA GLY A 54 0.32 -23.15 16.83
C GLY A 54 -0.92 -23.22 15.94
N PRO A 55 -1.92 -24.04 16.32
CA PRO A 55 -3.17 -24.17 15.58
C PRO A 55 -3.91 -22.84 15.41
N GLU A 56 -3.98 -22.02 16.46
CA GLU A 56 -4.66 -20.72 16.42
C GLU A 56 -4.02 -19.76 15.41
N ALA A 57 -2.69 -19.72 15.33
CA ALA A 57 -2.00 -18.88 14.35
C ALA A 57 -2.24 -19.35 12.91
N VAL A 58 -2.33 -20.67 12.71
CA VAL A 58 -2.70 -21.25 11.41
C VAL A 58 -4.14 -20.90 11.04
N GLU A 59 -5.08 -20.94 12.00
CA GLU A 59 -6.46 -20.54 11.79
C GLU A 59 -6.57 -19.04 11.47
N ARG A 60 -5.89 -18.18 12.25
CA ARG A 60 -5.81 -16.74 11.98
C ARG A 60 -5.29 -16.48 10.57
N TYR A 61 -4.16 -17.07 10.19
CA TYR A 61 -3.59 -16.94 8.84
C TYR A 61 -4.59 -17.34 7.76
N ARG A 62 -5.27 -18.48 7.92
CA ARG A 62 -6.22 -19.01 6.92
C ARG A 62 -7.53 -18.21 6.85
N ALA A 63 -7.88 -17.51 7.91
CA ALA A 63 -9.07 -16.65 7.97
C ALA A 63 -8.81 -15.25 7.39
N MET A 64 -7.55 -14.86 7.17
CA MET A 64 -7.25 -13.55 6.61
C MET A 64 -7.68 -13.44 5.14
N PRO A 65 -8.28 -12.31 4.73
CA PRO A 65 -8.63 -12.07 3.34
C PRO A 65 -7.41 -11.69 2.48
N GLY A 66 -7.62 -11.63 1.17
CA GLY A 66 -6.60 -11.17 0.22
C GLY A 66 -6.24 -9.69 0.43
N THR A 67 -4.95 -9.39 0.42
CA THR A 67 -4.39 -8.04 0.57
C THR A 67 -3.96 -7.51 -0.79
N SER A 68 -4.47 -6.34 -1.18
CA SER A 68 -3.95 -5.58 -2.34
C SER A 68 -2.72 -4.79 -1.92
N PHE A 69 -1.74 -4.65 -2.81
CA PHE A 69 -0.51 -3.93 -2.50
C PHE A 69 0.04 -3.14 -3.68
N VAL A 70 0.74 -2.05 -3.35
CA VAL A 70 1.63 -1.33 -4.25
C VAL A 70 2.97 -1.14 -3.55
N LEU A 71 3.97 -1.90 -3.98
CA LEU A 71 5.26 -1.99 -3.31
C LEU A 71 6.41 -1.66 -4.26
N ARG A 72 7.46 -1.06 -3.72
CA ARG A 72 8.69 -0.77 -4.45
C ARG A 72 9.76 -1.79 -4.10
N SER A 73 10.55 -2.17 -5.09
CA SER A 73 11.76 -2.94 -4.84
C SER A 73 12.78 -2.11 -4.05
N ARG A 74 13.66 -2.78 -3.31
CA ARG A 74 14.72 -2.17 -2.48
C ARG A 74 15.68 -1.33 -3.31
N ASP A 75 15.93 -1.73 -4.55
CA ASP A 75 16.74 -0.96 -5.51
C ASP A 75 15.99 0.24 -6.12
N GLN A 76 14.71 0.44 -5.76
CA GLN A 76 13.82 1.50 -6.24
C GLN A 76 13.56 1.47 -7.75
N MET A 77 13.95 0.40 -8.45
CA MET A 77 13.84 0.29 -9.89
C MET A 77 12.50 -0.26 -10.35
N TRP A 78 11.73 -0.92 -9.47
CA TRP A 78 10.51 -1.62 -9.81
C TRP A 78 9.36 -1.28 -8.87
N LEU A 79 8.18 -1.09 -9.45
CA LEU A 79 6.91 -0.98 -8.75
C LEU A 79 6.09 -2.24 -9.01
N SER A 80 5.62 -2.86 -7.94
CA SER A 80 4.80 -4.07 -7.98
C SER A 80 3.38 -3.72 -7.55
N LEU A 81 2.41 -3.91 -8.44
CA LEU A 81 0.98 -3.79 -8.13
C LEU A 81 0.41 -5.20 -8.13
N GLY A 82 -0.14 -5.64 -7.01
CA GLY A 82 -0.57 -7.02 -6.91
C GLY A 82 -1.49 -7.32 -5.75
N VAL A 83 -1.79 -8.60 -5.64
CA VAL A 83 -2.59 -9.17 -4.58
C VAL A 83 -1.84 -10.35 -3.99
N MET A 84 -1.87 -10.47 -2.67
CA MET A 84 -1.41 -11.63 -1.94
C MET A 84 -2.58 -12.22 -1.14
N GLN A 85 -2.77 -13.54 -1.21
CA GLN A 85 -3.87 -14.22 -0.52
C GLN A 85 -3.34 -15.41 0.29
N PRO A 86 -3.76 -15.59 1.55
CA PRO A 86 -3.40 -16.76 2.33
C PRO A 86 -3.73 -18.07 1.61
N SER A 87 -2.78 -19.00 1.60
CA SER A 87 -2.90 -20.29 0.91
C SER A 87 -2.05 -21.37 1.59
N ARG A 88 -2.16 -22.60 1.11
CA ARG A 88 -1.44 -23.78 1.60
C ARG A 88 -1.20 -24.77 0.48
N ASP A 89 -0.17 -25.60 0.61
CA ASP A 89 0.00 -26.76 -0.27
C ASP A 89 -0.86 -27.96 0.15
N GLU A 90 -0.78 -29.03 -0.64
CA GLU A 90 -1.41 -30.32 -0.36
C GLU A 90 -1.04 -30.90 1.02
N SER A 91 0.21 -30.70 1.46
CA SER A 91 0.69 -31.14 2.78
C SER A 91 0.22 -30.24 3.93
N GLY A 92 -0.52 -29.17 3.64
CA GLY A 92 -1.06 -28.23 4.61
C GLY A 92 -0.08 -27.17 5.09
N ARG A 93 1.13 -27.07 4.50
CA ARG A 93 2.12 -26.05 4.85
C ARG A 93 1.68 -24.71 4.27
N ASN A 94 1.44 -23.74 5.15
CA ASN A 94 0.97 -22.40 4.77
C ASN A 94 2.05 -21.63 3.99
N TYR A 95 1.62 -20.94 2.94
CA TYR A 95 2.39 -19.93 2.20
C TYR A 95 1.43 -19.21 1.27
N PRO A 96 1.44 -17.87 1.19
CA PRO A 96 0.46 -17.13 0.40
C PRO A 96 0.66 -17.41 -1.08
N LEU A 97 -0.43 -17.28 -1.83
CA LEU A 97 -0.39 -17.16 -3.27
C LEU A 97 -0.32 -15.67 -3.63
N VAL A 98 0.61 -15.32 -4.50
CA VAL A 98 0.90 -13.94 -4.89
C VAL A 98 0.84 -13.83 -6.40
N ALA A 99 0.20 -12.77 -6.87
CA ALA A 99 0.24 -12.36 -8.24
C ALA A 99 0.44 -10.84 -8.31
N ALA A 100 1.30 -10.37 -9.21
CA ALA A 100 1.58 -8.95 -9.37
C ALA A 100 2.00 -8.61 -10.79
N SER A 101 1.66 -7.40 -11.22
CA SER A 101 2.30 -6.76 -12.36
C SER A 101 3.48 -5.91 -11.89
N LEU A 102 4.53 -5.88 -12.70
CA LEU A 102 5.85 -5.34 -12.40
C LEU A 102 6.17 -4.25 -13.42
N MET A 103 6.32 -3.01 -12.95
CA MET A 103 6.62 -1.86 -13.80
C MET A 103 7.99 -1.25 -13.45
N PRO A 104 8.79 -0.87 -14.44
CA PRO A 104 10.01 -0.10 -14.18
C PRO A 104 9.65 1.31 -13.68
N CYS A 105 10.43 1.83 -12.73
CA CYS A 105 10.26 3.15 -12.13
C CYS A 105 11.02 4.27 -12.87
N ASP A 106 11.51 4.02 -14.07
CA ASP A 106 12.24 4.98 -14.91
C ASP A 106 11.33 6.00 -15.60
N ALA A 107 10.03 5.72 -15.67
CA ALA A 107 9.00 6.66 -16.09
C ALA A 107 8.56 7.59 -14.95
N ALA A 108 8.08 8.79 -15.31
CA ALA A 108 7.36 9.66 -14.38
C ALA A 108 6.05 8.98 -13.97
N LEU A 109 6.09 8.21 -12.88
CA LEU A 109 4.93 7.51 -12.35
C LEU A 109 3.87 8.53 -11.88
N PRO A 110 2.58 8.28 -12.12
CA PRO A 110 1.52 9.09 -11.54
C PRO A 110 1.57 8.99 -10.00
N PRO A 111 0.97 9.96 -9.28
CA PRO A 111 0.82 9.87 -7.83
C PRO A 111 0.16 8.53 -7.43
N LEU A 112 0.66 7.90 -6.37
CA LEU A 112 0.12 6.63 -5.86
C LEU A 112 -1.40 6.65 -5.61
N SER A 113 -1.96 7.79 -5.17
CA SER A 113 -3.41 7.99 -5.04
C SER A 113 -4.18 7.76 -6.35
N VAL A 114 -3.68 8.32 -7.47
CA VAL A 114 -4.26 8.16 -8.81
C VAL A 114 -4.02 6.74 -9.32
N LEU A 115 -2.82 6.20 -9.12
CA LEU A 115 -2.47 4.85 -9.56
C LEU A 115 -3.36 3.80 -8.89
N MET A 116 -3.58 3.91 -7.58
CA MET A 116 -4.48 3.00 -6.84
C MET A 116 -5.89 3.04 -7.40
N LEU A 117 -6.43 4.24 -7.62
CA LEU A 117 -7.79 4.43 -8.08
C LEU A 117 -8.00 3.98 -9.54
N ALA A 118 -7.03 4.25 -10.43
CA ALA A 118 -7.07 3.77 -11.81
C ALA A 118 -7.04 2.24 -11.92
N ASN A 119 -6.55 1.54 -10.87
CA ASN A 119 -6.36 0.10 -10.84
C ASN A 119 -7.34 -0.65 -9.94
N GLU A 120 -8.44 -0.03 -9.54
CA GLU A 120 -9.45 -0.66 -8.67
C GLU A 120 -9.96 -1.99 -9.24
N LEU A 121 -10.32 -1.99 -10.53
CA LEU A 121 -10.80 -3.18 -11.23
C LEU A 121 -9.69 -4.22 -11.41
N PHE A 122 -8.45 -3.79 -11.63
CA PHE A 122 -7.30 -4.68 -11.67
C PHE A 122 -7.13 -5.44 -10.35
N PHE A 123 -7.15 -4.73 -9.21
CA PHE A 123 -7.02 -5.36 -7.90
C PHE A 123 -8.19 -6.31 -7.59
N SER A 124 -9.42 -5.90 -7.91
CA SER A 124 -10.62 -6.69 -7.67
C SER A 124 -10.62 -7.96 -8.52
N GLY A 125 -10.35 -7.83 -9.83
CA GLY A 125 -10.21 -8.96 -10.74
C GLY A 125 -9.08 -9.91 -10.31
N LEU A 126 -7.92 -9.38 -9.92
CA LEU A 126 -6.80 -10.22 -9.48
C LEU A 126 -7.11 -10.97 -8.18
N LYS A 127 -7.82 -10.35 -7.22
CA LYS A 127 -8.33 -11.02 -6.02
C LYS A 127 -9.25 -12.19 -6.38
N GLU A 128 -10.19 -11.99 -7.29
CA GLU A 128 -11.10 -13.05 -7.76
C GLU A 128 -10.33 -14.20 -8.44
N GLN A 129 -9.33 -13.88 -9.27
CA GLN A 129 -8.50 -14.91 -9.92
C GLN A 129 -7.70 -15.73 -8.91
N LEU A 130 -7.12 -15.10 -7.89
CA LEU A 130 -6.41 -15.83 -6.83
C LEU A 130 -7.34 -16.70 -5.98
N SER A 131 -8.50 -16.16 -5.57
CA SER A 131 -9.49 -16.93 -4.81
C SER A 131 -9.97 -18.13 -5.60
N SER A 132 -10.35 -17.94 -6.86
CA SER A 132 -10.79 -19.03 -7.74
C SER A 132 -9.71 -20.09 -7.92
N ALA A 133 -8.44 -19.69 -8.07
CA ALA A 133 -7.36 -20.66 -8.20
C ALA A 133 -7.12 -21.47 -6.92
N ILE A 134 -7.23 -20.83 -5.75
CA ILE A 134 -7.12 -21.50 -4.44
C ILE A 134 -8.30 -22.47 -4.25
N ASP A 135 -9.52 -22.03 -4.51
CA ASP A 135 -10.74 -22.82 -4.28
C ASP A 135 -10.81 -24.03 -5.21
N ASN A 136 -10.42 -23.85 -6.48
CA ASN A 136 -10.49 -24.89 -7.50
C ASN A 136 -9.20 -25.72 -7.63
N ALA A 137 -8.10 -25.31 -6.98
CA ALA A 137 -6.78 -25.96 -7.08
C ALA A 137 -6.26 -26.11 -8.52
N VAL A 138 -6.44 -25.08 -9.37
CA VAL A 138 -6.13 -25.10 -10.81
C VAL A 138 -4.76 -24.46 -11.09
N GLU A 139 -4.12 -24.79 -12.22
CA GLU A 139 -2.77 -24.34 -12.64
C GLU A 139 -2.57 -22.82 -12.88
N MET A 140 -3.37 -21.95 -12.28
CA MET A 140 -3.30 -20.48 -12.46
C MET A 140 -3.51 -20.00 -13.90
N LEU A 141 -4.03 -20.82 -14.82
CA LEU A 141 -4.15 -20.44 -16.24
C LEU A 141 -4.96 -19.14 -16.42
N ALA A 142 -6.11 -19.04 -15.75
CA ALA A 142 -6.96 -17.85 -15.82
C ALA A 142 -6.28 -16.60 -15.23
N CYS A 143 -5.61 -16.74 -14.07
CA CYS A 143 -4.85 -15.65 -13.47
C CYS A 143 -3.68 -15.20 -14.36
N ARG A 144 -3.01 -16.15 -15.02
CA ARG A 144 -1.92 -15.86 -15.96
C ARG A 144 -2.46 -15.14 -17.20
N GLN A 145 -3.54 -15.62 -17.80
CA GLN A 145 -4.19 -14.96 -18.92
C GLN A 145 -4.62 -13.55 -18.57
N PHE A 146 -5.24 -13.37 -17.41
CA PHE A 146 -5.61 -12.05 -16.88
C PHE A 146 -4.39 -11.12 -16.82
N LEU A 147 -3.28 -11.55 -16.22
CA LEU A 147 -2.07 -10.72 -16.14
C LEU A 147 -1.43 -10.45 -17.52
N GLU A 148 -1.43 -11.44 -18.41
CA GLU A 148 -0.93 -11.27 -19.78
C GLU A 148 -1.75 -10.23 -20.56
N GLU A 149 -3.08 -10.26 -20.45
CA GLU A 149 -3.98 -9.26 -21.03
C GLU A 149 -3.71 -7.87 -20.44
N GLN A 150 -3.58 -7.75 -19.12
CA GLN A 150 -3.31 -6.46 -18.48
C GLN A 150 -1.92 -5.91 -18.83
N SER A 151 -0.90 -6.77 -18.98
CA SER A 151 0.42 -6.33 -19.44
C SER A 151 0.41 -5.82 -20.89
N LEU A 152 -0.46 -6.35 -21.76
CA LEU A 152 -0.56 -5.89 -23.16
C LEU A 152 -1.11 -4.47 -23.30
N PHE A 153 -2.04 -4.08 -22.44
CA PHE A 153 -2.65 -2.74 -22.45
C PHE A 153 -1.91 -1.73 -21.56
N GLY A 154 -0.93 -2.21 -20.78
CA GLY A 154 -0.37 -1.47 -19.66
C GLY A 154 -1.34 -1.47 -18.48
N ILE A 155 -0.80 -1.41 -17.26
CA ILE A 155 -1.59 -1.43 -16.02
C ILE A 155 -2.71 -0.38 -16.03
N SER A 156 -2.47 0.80 -16.61
CA SER A 156 -3.52 1.79 -16.84
C SER A 156 -3.22 2.59 -18.10
N SER A 157 -4.23 2.86 -18.91
CA SER A 157 -4.09 3.78 -20.04
C SER A 157 -4.01 5.24 -19.53
N VAL A 158 -3.48 6.14 -20.36
CA VAL A 158 -3.47 7.59 -20.03
C VAL A 158 -4.90 8.09 -19.76
N ALA A 159 -5.89 7.58 -20.49
CA ALA A 159 -7.29 7.93 -20.29
C ALA A 159 -7.83 7.46 -18.93
N ASP A 160 -7.44 6.26 -18.48
CA ASP A 160 -7.83 5.74 -17.16
C ASP A 160 -7.20 6.56 -16.02
N LEU A 161 -5.93 6.95 -16.19
CA LEU A 161 -5.24 7.82 -15.23
C LEU A 161 -5.89 9.22 -15.16
N GLU A 162 -6.23 9.81 -16.30
CA GLU A 162 -6.94 11.10 -16.37
C GLU A 162 -8.32 11.01 -15.73
N LEU A 163 -9.07 9.93 -15.99
CA LEU A 163 -10.38 9.69 -15.41
C LEU A 163 -10.29 9.51 -13.88
N ALA A 164 -9.34 8.70 -13.41
CA ALA A 164 -9.09 8.50 -11.98
C ALA A 164 -8.71 9.81 -11.29
N GLN A 165 -7.86 10.63 -11.92
CA GLN A 165 -7.53 11.95 -11.40
C GLN A 165 -8.76 12.85 -11.31
N GLN A 166 -9.58 12.94 -12.36
CA GLN A 166 -10.81 13.73 -12.35
C GLN A 166 -11.81 13.26 -11.29
N LEU A 167 -11.96 11.93 -11.14
CA LEU A 167 -12.81 11.32 -10.12
C LEU A 167 -12.34 11.71 -8.72
N LEU A 168 -11.03 11.59 -8.46
CA LEU A 168 -10.42 11.97 -7.19
C LEU A 168 -10.62 13.45 -6.91
N GLU A 169 -10.30 14.36 -7.83
CA GLU A 169 -10.47 15.79 -7.65
C GLU A 169 -11.92 16.18 -7.35
N ARG A 170 -12.86 15.59 -8.08
CA ARG A 170 -14.30 15.79 -7.84
C ARG A 170 -14.68 15.30 -6.45
N HIS A 171 -14.26 14.09 -6.07
CA HIS A 171 -14.52 13.52 -4.75
C HIS A 171 -13.99 14.42 -3.64
N LEU A 172 -12.70 14.80 -3.69
CA LEU A 172 -12.08 15.65 -2.67
C LEU A 172 -12.78 17.02 -2.55
N SER A 173 -13.30 17.55 -3.67
CA SER A 173 -14.00 18.83 -3.69
C SER A 173 -15.37 18.79 -3.01
N VAL A 174 -16.09 17.67 -3.10
CA VAL A 174 -17.44 17.52 -2.52
C VAL A 174 -17.45 16.85 -1.15
N THR A 175 -16.39 16.12 -0.79
CA THR A 175 -16.29 15.41 0.50
C THR A 175 -15.89 16.38 1.61
N PRO A 176 -16.70 16.53 2.68
CA PRO A 176 -16.32 17.33 3.84
C PRO A 176 -15.22 16.65 4.67
N ALA A 177 -14.30 17.42 5.22
CA ALA A 177 -13.25 16.92 6.12
C ALA A 177 -13.78 16.13 7.33
N SER A 178 -14.97 16.52 7.82
CA SER A 178 -15.64 15.84 8.93
C SER A 178 -15.98 14.38 8.63
N HIS A 179 -16.03 13.97 7.35
CA HIS A 179 -16.15 12.57 6.97
C HIS A 179 -14.94 11.75 7.43
N LEU A 180 -13.72 12.24 7.19
CA LEU A 180 -12.49 11.58 7.62
C LEU A 180 -12.38 11.55 9.15
N GLY A 181 -12.76 12.65 9.83
CA GLY A 181 -12.82 12.69 11.29
C GLY A 181 -13.78 11.65 11.88
N ARG A 182 -14.91 11.39 11.21
CA ARG A 182 -15.85 10.33 11.60
C ARG A 182 -15.28 8.93 11.37
N LEU A 183 -14.57 8.70 10.27
CA LEU A 183 -13.88 7.43 10.03
C LEU A 183 -12.83 7.13 11.12
N LEU A 184 -12.04 8.13 11.50
CA LEU A 184 -11.04 8.01 12.57
C LEU A 184 -11.70 7.72 13.93
N SER A 185 -12.62 8.57 14.35
CA SER A 185 -13.32 8.41 15.64
C SER A 185 -14.15 7.13 15.74
N GLY A 186 -14.76 6.68 14.64
CA GLY A 186 -15.48 5.40 14.57
C GLY A 186 -14.59 4.18 14.81
N ARG A 187 -13.26 4.32 14.64
CA ARG A 187 -12.26 3.29 14.95
C ARG A 187 -11.47 3.57 16.23
N GLY A 188 -11.85 4.60 16.99
CA GLY A 188 -11.11 5.02 18.19
C GLY A 188 -9.71 5.57 17.89
N LEU A 189 -9.47 6.01 16.65
CA LEU A 189 -8.20 6.59 16.23
C LEU A 189 -8.14 8.09 16.56
N PRO A 190 -6.93 8.66 16.64
CA PRO A 190 -6.72 10.09 16.92
C PRO A 190 -7.40 11.01 15.90
N ASP A 191 -7.61 12.27 16.28
CA ASP A 191 -8.27 13.26 15.43
C ASP A 191 -7.52 13.54 14.13
N LEU A 192 -8.25 14.10 13.16
CA LEU A 192 -7.74 14.38 11.82
C LEU A 192 -6.58 15.40 11.85
N GLU A 193 -6.59 16.36 12.77
CA GLU A 193 -5.51 17.36 12.91
C GLU A 193 -4.20 16.66 13.25
N THR A 194 -4.23 15.79 14.25
CA THR A 194 -3.08 15.02 14.73
C THR A 194 -2.50 14.13 13.64
N VAL A 195 -3.35 13.47 12.85
CA VAL A 195 -2.93 12.66 11.70
C VAL A 195 -2.24 13.50 10.63
N LEU A 196 -2.83 14.64 10.24
CA LEU A 196 -2.27 15.51 9.20
C LEU A 196 -0.94 16.15 9.64
N LEU A 197 -0.82 16.55 10.90
CA LEU A 197 0.44 17.02 11.47
C LEU A 197 1.50 15.92 11.45
N ALA A 198 1.13 14.68 11.81
CA ALA A 198 2.05 13.56 11.76
C ALA A 198 2.56 13.33 10.33
N PHE A 199 1.70 13.37 9.31
CA PHE A 199 2.14 13.23 7.91
C PHE A 199 3.28 14.18 7.54
N THR A 200 3.15 15.47 7.85
CA THR A 200 4.18 16.47 7.52
C THR A 200 5.45 16.30 8.37
N PHE A 201 5.32 16.25 9.70
CA PHE A 201 6.49 16.33 10.58
C PHE A 201 7.20 15.00 10.79
N HIS A 202 6.46 13.88 10.77
CA HIS A 202 7.08 12.55 10.83
C HIS A 202 7.82 12.26 9.51
N HIS A 203 7.27 12.63 8.34
CA HIS A 203 8.01 12.50 7.08
C HIS A 203 9.31 13.31 7.09
N GLN A 204 9.27 14.54 7.60
CA GLN A 204 10.47 15.35 7.76
C GLN A 204 11.51 14.70 8.68
N LEU A 205 11.06 14.05 9.76
CA LEU A 205 11.92 13.28 10.67
C LEU A 205 12.55 12.08 9.96
N LEU A 206 11.76 11.30 9.21
CA LEU A 206 12.25 10.18 8.40
C LEU A 206 13.30 10.63 7.39
N ARG A 207 13.08 11.77 6.72
CA ARG A 207 14.05 12.38 5.81
C ARG A 207 15.35 12.78 6.51
N LYS A 208 15.27 13.32 7.72
CA LYS A 208 16.44 13.74 8.50
C LYS A 208 17.29 12.55 8.99
N PHE A 209 16.66 11.40 9.26
CA PHE A 209 17.29 10.22 9.83
C PHE A 209 17.15 8.98 8.92
N GLN A 210 17.27 9.18 7.60
CA GLN A 210 17.12 8.11 6.60
C GLN A 210 17.96 6.87 6.95
N GLY A 211 17.32 5.71 6.93
CA GLY A 211 17.95 4.41 7.22
C GLY A 211 18.33 4.17 8.69
N SER A 212 18.16 5.14 9.59
CA SER A 212 18.45 5.00 11.02
C SER A 212 17.20 4.72 11.86
N LEU A 213 16.03 5.08 11.35
CA LEU A 213 14.76 4.83 12.02
C LEU A 213 14.16 3.50 11.59
N THR A 214 13.45 2.85 12.52
CA THR A 214 12.69 1.64 12.23
C THR A 214 11.59 1.96 11.21
N ALA A 215 11.39 1.07 10.24
CA ALA A 215 10.27 1.19 9.30
C ALA A 215 8.94 1.12 10.05
N GLN A 216 8.07 2.09 9.79
CA GLN A 216 6.76 2.21 10.41
C GLN A 216 5.68 2.45 9.35
N THR A 217 4.46 2.04 9.66
CA THR A 217 3.28 2.27 8.81
C THR A 217 2.22 3.09 9.53
N TYR A 218 1.50 3.92 8.79
CA TYR A 218 0.24 4.49 9.26
C TYR A 218 -0.88 3.50 8.96
N LEU A 219 -1.69 3.18 9.96
CA LEU A 219 -2.93 2.43 9.77
C LEU A 219 -4.10 3.41 9.69
N LEU A 220 -4.53 3.69 8.46
CA LEU A 220 -5.58 4.67 8.18
C LEU A 220 -6.89 3.93 7.89
N PRO A 221 -8.00 4.29 8.54
CA PRO A 221 -9.24 3.54 8.45
C PRO A 221 -9.88 3.72 7.08
N LEU A 222 -10.45 2.64 6.56
CA LEU A 222 -11.26 2.63 5.34
C LEU A 222 -12.74 2.31 5.70
N PRO A 223 -13.69 2.78 4.88
CA PRO A 223 -15.07 2.31 4.92
C PRO A 223 -15.16 0.80 4.77
N ASP A 224 -16.17 0.18 5.38
CA ASP A 224 -16.43 -1.27 5.24
C ASP A 224 -17.20 -1.62 3.96
N SER A 225 -17.72 -0.60 3.25
CA SER A 225 -18.42 -0.70 1.96
C SER A 225 -17.45 -1.01 0.81
N ASP A 226 -17.79 -2.01 0.00
CA ASP A 226 -17.04 -2.33 -1.22
C ASP A 226 -17.11 -1.17 -2.24
N GLY A 227 -15.95 -0.78 -2.79
CA GLY A 227 -15.80 0.29 -3.79
C GLY A 227 -15.58 1.69 -3.20
N GLU A 228 -16.03 1.96 -1.97
CA GLU A 228 -15.72 3.22 -1.27
C GLU A 228 -14.33 3.18 -0.61
N ASP A 229 -13.82 1.97 -0.33
CA ASP A 229 -12.51 1.76 0.28
C ASP A 229 -11.35 2.25 -0.61
N MET A 230 -11.43 2.04 -1.94
CA MET A 230 -10.41 2.52 -2.88
C MET A 230 -10.37 4.06 -2.96
N LEU A 231 -11.54 4.72 -3.00
CA LEU A 231 -11.63 6.18 -2.97
C LEU A 231 -11.14 6.77 -1.65
N ALA A 232 -11.46 6.13 -0.52
CA ALA A 232 -10.94 6.52 0.79
C ALA A 232 -9.42 6.33 0.88
N ALA A 233 -8.89 5.23 0.36
CA ALA A 233 -7.45 4.99 0.30
C ALA A 233 -6.74 6.04 -0.56
N ALA A 234 -7.27 6.33 -1.76
CA ALA A 234 -6.77 7.38 -2.63
C ALA A 234 -6.82 8.77 -1.97
N THR A 235 -7.86 9.04 -1.17
CA THR A 235 -8.01 10.27 -0.39
C THR A 235 -6.91 10.41 0.66
N TRP A 236 -6.67 9.38 1.47
CA TRP A 236 -5.58 9.36 2.45
C TRP A 236 -4.20 9.54 1.80
N LEU A 237 -3.95 8.83 0.70
CA LEU A 237 -2.72 8.96 -0.07
C LEU A 237 -2.56 10.38 -0.63
N SER A 238 -3.63 10.99 -1.15
CA SER A 238 -3.58 12.35 -1.70
C SER A 238 -3.25 13.40 -0.62
N LEU A 239 -3.80 13.23 0.59
CA LEU A 239 -3.47 14.10 1.74
C LEU A 239 -2.02 13.92 2.19
N TYR A 240 -1.54 12.67 2.29
CA TYR A 240 -0.15 12.38 2.64
C TYR A 240 0.80 12.97 1.59
N GLN A 241 0.56 12.72 0.30
CA GLN A 241 1.34 13.26 -0.81
C GLN A 241 1.38 14.79 -0.80
N ALA A 242 0.27 15.46 -0.50
CA ALA A 242 0.26 16.91 -0.35
C ALA A 242 1.08 17.36 0.86
N ALA A 243 0.96 16.67 2.00
CA ALA A 243 1.70 16.95 3.23
C ALA A 243 3.22 16.74 3.09
N THR A 244 3.68 15.99 2.07
CA THR A 244 5.08 15.69 1.80
C THR A 244 5.61 16.27 0.48
N ALA A 245 4.78 16.90 -0.34
CA ALA A 245 5.13 17.36 -1.70
C ALA A 245 6.36 18.30 -1.75
N GLY A 246 6.55 19.16 -0.74
CA GLY A 246 7.72 20.04 -0.64
C GLY A 246 9.00 19.32 -0.18
N GLN A 247 8.92 18.04 0.15
CA GLN A 247 9.97 17.28 0.80
C GLN A 247 10.41 16.13 -0.12
N ALA A 248 11.48 16.35 -0.89
CA ALA A 248 12.06 15.28 -1.71
C ALA A 248 12.60 14.15 -0.83
N GLY A 249 12.17 12.91 -1.09
CA GLY A 249 12.62 11.71 -0.37
C GLY A 249 11.58 10.60 -0.38
N GLN A 250 12.06 9.34 -0.37
CA GLN A 250 11.34 8.05 -0.34
C GLN A 250 9.92 8.02 -0.94
N ALA A 251 9.78 7.30 -2.05
CA ALA A 251 8.48 7.10 -2.67
C ALA A 251 7.59 6.19 -1.83
N GLU A 252 6.38 6.65 -1.54
CA GLU A 252 5.43 5.91 -0.71
C GLU A 252 5.01 4.57 -1.32
N GLN A 253 4.65 3.65 -0.44
CA GLN A 253 4.12 2.32 -0.74
C GLN A 253 2.85 2.11 0.09
N CYS A 254 2.02 1.14 -0.28
CA CYS A 254 0.82 0.84 0.50
C CYS A 254 0.37 -0.61 0.43
N LEU A 255 -0.40 -1.00 1.46
CA LEU A 255 -1.17 -2.24 1.53
C LEU A 255 -2.61 -1.89 1.88
N LEU A 256 -3.59 -2.55 1.26
CA LEU A 256 -4.98 -2.54 1.71
C LEU A 256 -5.24 -3.82 2.49
N ILE A 257 -5.20 -3.69 3.82
CA ILE A 257 -5.34 -4.82 4.75
C ILE A 257 -6.75 -4.83 5.33
N GLN A 258 -7.30 -6.02 5.50
CA GLN A 258 -8.54 -6.20 6.23
C GLN A 258 -8.26 -7.08 7.44
N ARG A 259 -8.68 -6.58 8.59
CA ARG A 259 -8.48 -7.19 9.90
C ARG A 259 -9.84 -7.36 10.60
N PRO A 260 -9.91 -8.13 11.70
CA PRO A 260 -11.14 -8.23 12.49
C PRO A 260 -11.67 -6.86 12.95
N GLU A 261 -10.79 -5.89 13.16
CA GLU A 261 -11.16 -4.55 13.61
C GLU A 261 -11.69 -3.64 12.49
N GLY A 262 -11.54 -4.03 11.21
CA GLY A 262 -11.95 -3.24 10.05
C GLY A 262 -10.99 -3.31 8.86
N ARG A 263 -11.29 -2.50 7.84
CA ARG A 263 -10.43 -2.28 6.68
C ARG A 263 -9.50 -1.09 6.91
N PHE A 264 -8.24 -1.23 6.52
CA PHE A 264 -7.22 -0.20 6.69
C PHE A 264 -6.34 -0.07 5.45
N LEU A 265 -5.97 1.16 5.15
CA LEU A 265 -4.81 1.49 4.34
C LEU A 265 -3.59 1.49 5.27
N ALA A 266 -2.69 0.54 5.08
CA ALA A 266 -1.35 0.61 5.64
C ALA A 266 -0.50 1.46 4.70
N LEU A 267 -0.33 2.75 5.03
CA LEU A 267 0.51 3.69 4.27
C LEU A 267 1.94 3.56 4.77
N LEU A 268 2.89 3.37 3.85
CA LEU A 268 4.31 3.22 4.15
C LEU A 268 5.10 4.41 3.55
N PRO A 269 5.56 5.34 4.40
CA PRO A 269 6.46 6.43 4.00
C PRO A 269 7.83 5.99 3.46
N GLY A 270 8.24 4.76 3.75
CA GLY A 270 9.59 4.28 3.49
C GLY A 270 9.63 2.78 3.22
N ASP A 271 10.58 2.10 3.85
CA ASP A 271 10.80 0.68 3.61
C ASP A 271 9.71 -0.21 4.20
N LEU A 272 9.53 -1.38 3.57
CA LEU A 272 8.66 -2.45 4.05
C LEU A 272 9.53 -3.50 4.77
N ASN A 273 9.09 -3.94 5.95
CA ASN A 273 9.71 -5.02 6.70
C ASN A 273 8.74 -6.18 6.96
N GLU A 274 9.27 -7.29 7.44
CA GLU A 274 8.54 -8.53 7.67
C GLU A 274 7.44 -8.39 8.73
N GLN A 275 7.60 -7.48 9.70
CA GLN A 275 6.64 -7.24 10.77
C GLN A 275 5.41 -6.49 10.27
N ILE A 276 5.60 -5.54 9.35
CA ILE A 276 4.49 -4.85 8.68
C ILE A 276 3.74 -5.85 7.76
N VAL A 277 4.46 -6.68 7.02
CA VAL A 277 3.84 -7.73 6.17
C VAL A 277 3.11 -8.78 7.01
N ALA A 278 3.59 -9.11 8.20
CA ALA A 278 2.92 -10.06 9.09
C ALA A 278 1.48 -9.64 9.44
N GLN A 279 1.16 -8.34 9.35
CA GLN A 279 -0.20 -7.85 9.55
C GLN A 279 -1.19 -8.38 8.51
N CYS A 280 -0.74 -8.68 7.29
CA CYS A 280 -1.55 -9.33 6.24
C CYS A 280 -1.99 -10.75 6.64
N TRP A 281 -1.29 -11.35 7.61
CA TRP A 281 -1.44 -12.74 8.04
C TRP A 281 -2.12 -12.87 9.41
N GLY A 282 -2.67 -11.78 9.94
CA GLY A 282 -3.26 -11.75 11.28
C GLY A 282 -2.19 -11.69 12.38
N GLY A 283 -0.98 -11.25 12.04
CA GLY A 283 0.04 -10.88 13.01
C GLY A 283 -0.46 -9.79 13.96
N GLN A 284 0.03 -9.82 15.19
CA GLN A 284 -0.28 -8.80 16.18
C GLN A 284 0.30 -7.45 15.74
N LEU A 285 -0.45 -6.39 16.04
CA LEU A 285 0.00 -5.02 15.84
C LEU A 285 1.03 -4.67 16.90
N ASP A 286 2.31 -4.72 16.54
CA ASP A 286 3.39 -4.22 17.39
C ASP A 286 3.54 -2.71 17.18
N ALA A 287 3.34 -1.96 18.26
CA ALA A 287 3.39 -0.50 18.28
C ALA A 287 4.71 0.07 17.74
N ARG A 288 5.81 -0.70 17.75
CA ARG A 288 7.10 -0.26 17.19
C ARG A 288 7.06 -0.05 15.69
N PHE A 289 6.17 -0.75 14.97
CA PHE A 289 6.06 -0.71 13.51
C PHE A 289 4.85 0.10 13.03
N ILE A 290 4.12 0.73 13.95
CA ILE A 290 2.95 1.55 13.64
C ILE A 290 3.23 2.96 14.15
N VAL A 291 2.93 3.96 13.32
CA VAL A 291 3.09 5.36 13.74
C VAL A 291 1.99 5.70 14.74
N ASP A 292 2.36 5.87 16.01
CA ASP A 292 1.47 6.46 17.02
C ASP A 292 1.43 7.98 16.83
N VAL A 293 0.44 8.45 16.06
CA VAL A 293 0.27 9.87 15.79
C VAL A 293 -0.08 10.68 17.05
N ALA A 294 -0.65 10.03 18.07
CA ALA A 294 -1.06 10.66 19.31
C ALA A 294 0.05 10.71 20.37
N GLU A 295 1.19 10.06 20.15
CA GLU A 295 2.29 10.00 21.13
C GLU A 295 2.71 11.43 21.57
N PRO A 296 2.49 11.81 22.84
CA PRO A 296 2.73 13.18 23.28
C PRO A 296 4.20 13.59 23.22
N GLN A 297 5.10 12.62 23.39
CA GLN A 297 6.55 12.81 23.39
C GLN A 297 7.21 12.47 22.04
N ALA A 298 6.40 12.29 20.99
CA ALA A 298 6.90 11.99 19.67
C ALA A 298 7.96 13.02 19.21
N PRO A 299 9.13 12.58 18.72
CA PRO A 299 10.24 13.49 18.41
C PRO A 299 9.87 14.59 17.41
N TRP A 300 8.97 14.30 16.47
CA TRP A 300 8.54 15.25 15.44
C TRP A 300 7.69 16.41 15.99
N ARG A 301 7.06 16.25 17.16
CA ARG A 301 6.30 17.33 17.82
C ARG A 301 7.20 18.44 18.38
N SER A 302 8.49 18.15 18.57
CA SER A 302 9.48 19.14 19.01
C SER A 302 9.94 20.10 17.90
N HIS A 303 9.48 19.92 16.66
CA HIS A 303 9.83 20.78 15.55
C HIS A 303 9.34 22.22 15.78
N GLN A 304 10.17 23.22 15.51
CA GLN A 304 9.89 24.63 15.80
C GLN A 304 8.59 25.16 15.16
N ALA A 305 8.25 24.66 13.97
CA ALA A 305 7.05 25.05 13.24
C ALA A 305 5.79 24.23 13.62
N TYR A 306 5.90 23.26 14.53
CA TYR A 306 4.79 22.34 14.86
C TYR A 306 3.59 23.10 15.45
N ALA A 307 3.83 23.97 16.43
CA ALA A 307 2.76 24.73 17.09
C ALA A 307 2.04 25.68 16.13
N GLU A 308 2.77 26.31 15.21
CA GLU A 308 2.18 27.18 14.19
C GLU A 308 1.34 26.38 13.19
N ALA A 309 1.87 25.24 12.71
CA ALA A 309 1.14 24.36 11.79
C ALA A 309 -0.13 23.79 12.44
N ALA A 310 -0.06 23.39 13.72
CA ALA A 310 -1.22 22.93 14.49
C ALA A 310 -2.28 24.03 14.59
N TYR A 311 -1.88 25.26 14.94
CA TYR A 311 -2.80 26.39 14.99
C TYR A 311 -3.48 26.66 13.63
N ILE A 312 -2.73 26.60 12.52
CA ILE A 312 -3.27 26.79 11.17
C ILE A 312 -4.27 25.68 10.81
N LEU A 313 -3.92 24.41 11.05
CA LEU A 313 -4.80 23.27 10.76
C LEU A 313 -6.04 23.28 11.63
N GLY A 314 -5.89 23.44 12.95
CA GLY A 314 -7.02 23.51 13.87
C GLY A 314 -8.00 24.63 13.52
N ARG A 315 -7.49 25.82 13.14
CA ARG A 315 -8.35 26.92 12.66
C ARG A 315 -9.14 26.55 11.40
N ARG A 316 -8.53 25.80 10.48
CA ARG A 316 -9.19 25.36 9.24
C ARG A 316 -10.19 24.25 9.48
N LEU A 317 -9.88 23.29 10.35
CA LEU A 317 -10.76 22.19 10.73
C LEU A 317 -11.98 22.63 11.56
N ASN A 318 -11.90 23.79 12.21
CA ASN A 318 -13.05 24.42 12.87
C ASN A 318 -14.13 24.91 11.88
N ASP A 319 -13.83 25.03 10.59
CA ASP A 319 -14.83 25.29 9.57
C ASP A 319 -15.54 23.97 9.20
N PRO A 320 -16.83 23.79 9.54
CA PRO A 320 -17.54 22.54 9.29
C PRO A 320 -17.76 22.28 7.79
N SER A 321 -17.61 23.30 6.94
CA SER A 321 -17.79 23.22 5.49
C SER A 321 -16.50 22.94 4.72
N ILE A 322 -15.35 22.85 5.40
CA ILE A 322 -14.07 22.64 4.74
C ILE A 322 -14.07 21.29 4.00
N SER A 323 -13.77 21.34 2.71
CA SER A 323 -13.64 20.14 1.89
C SER A 323 -12.27 19.48 2.06
N VAL A 324 -12.17 18.21 1.69
CA VAL A 324 -10.88 17.52 1.70
C VAL A 324 -9.91 18.15 0.68
N ALA A 325 -10.39 18.66 -0.45
CA ALA A 325 -9.57 19.41 -1.41
C ALA A 325 -8.94 20.65 -0.76
N GLN A 326 -9.72 21.43 0.00
CA GLN A 326 -9.19 22.60 0.72
C GLN A 326 -8.18 22.20 1.80
N LEU A 327 -8.41 21.09 2.51
CA LEU A 327 -7.42 20.56 3.46
C LEU A 327 -6.13 20.14 2.77
N ARG A 328 -6.22 19.51 1.60
CA ARG A 328 -5.05 19.11 0.81
C ARG A 328 -4.21 20.33 0.42
N GLU A 329 -4.83 21.45 0.04
CA GLU A 329 -4.11 22.71 -0.23
C GLU A 329 -3.40 23.26 1.01
N VAL A 330 -4.06 23.18 2.18
CA VAL A 330 -3.44 23.59 3.46
C VAL A 330 -2.24 22.70 3.78
N ALA A 331 -2.37 21.38 3.66
CA ALA A 331 -1.27 20.43 3.86
C ALA A 331 -0.10 20.70 2.90
N SER A 332 -0.39 20.96 1.63
CA SER A 332 0.61 21.34 0.63
C SER A 332 1.34 22.63 1.00
N SER A 333 0.61 23.66 1.43
CA SER A 333 1.20 24.90 1.90
C SER A 333 2.10 24.70 3.13
N LEU A 334 1.66 23.88 4.09
CA LEU A 334 2.44 23.57 5.29
C LEU A 334 3.72 22.79 4.94
N SER A 335 3.63 21.82 4.02
CA SER A 335 4.80 21.06 3.58
C SER A 335 5.90 21.98 3.04
N ARG A 336 5.53 23.02 2.27
CA ARG A 336 6.44 24.01 1.69
C ARG A 336 7.03 24.97 2.74
N SER A 337 6.27 25.34 3.77
CA SER A 337 6.78 26.21 4.83
C SER A 337 7.70 25.49 5.82
N VAL A 338 7.57 24.16 5.92
CA VAL A 338 8.33 23.31 6.85
C VAL A 338 9.58 22.68 6.18
N ALA A 339 9.57 22.54 4.85
CA ALA A 339 10.61 21.87 4.05
C ALA A 339 12.02 22.43 4.27
#